data_AF-A0A6V7JX00-F1
#
_entry.id   AF-A0A6V7JX00-F1
#
_cell.length_a   1.000
_cell.length_b   1.000
_cell.length_c   1.000
_cell.angle_alpha   90.00
_cell.angle_beta   90.00
_cell.angle_gamma   90.00
#
_symmetry.space_group_name_H-M   'P 1'
#
loop_
_entity.id
_entity.type
_entity.pdbx_description
1 polymer ?
#
loop_
_entity_poly.entity_id
_entity_poly.type
_entity_poly.pdbx_seq_one_letter_code
_entity_poly.pdbx_strand_id
1 'polypeptide(L)' 'FMAYSIARNLWIFLIIELFHGPTVGLCWPTMVSYGDKVAPSGTRATMQGFVGAVFEGI' A
#
# COMPACT_ATOMS: atom_id res chain seq x y z
N PHE A 1 9.67 -9.74 -1.36
CA PHE A 1 10.07 -11.14 -1.09
C PHE A 1 9.13 -12.16 -1.74
N MET A 2 7.83 -12.17 -1.43
CA MET A 2 6.90 -13.23 -1.89
C MET A 2 6.75 -13.35 -3.43
N ALA A 3 6.51 -12.26 -4.16
CA ALA A 3 6.36 -12.35 -5.62
C ALA A 3 7.68 -12.73 -6.32
N TYR A 4 8.81 -12.25 -5.81
CA TYR A 4 10.12 -12.57 -6.37
C TYR A 4 10.56 -14.02 -6.12
N SER A 5 10.05 -14.71 -5.09
CA SER A 5 10.46 -16.10 -4.79
C SER A 5 9.96 -17.11 -5.83
N ILE A 6 8.97 -16.75 -6.64
CA ILE A 6 8.42 -17.58 -7.72
C ILE A 6 9.01 -17.23 -9.10
N ALA A 7 9.84 -16.20 -9.19
CA ALA A 7 10.45 -15.77 -10.45
C ALA A 7 11.52 -16.77 -10.89
N ARG A 8 11.18 -17.62 -11.88
CA ARG A 8 12.10 -18.63 -12.46
C ARG A 8 12.65 -18.25 -13.83
N ASN A 9 12.12 -17.20 -14.45
CA ASN A 9 12.55 -16.71 -15.76
C ASN A 9 12.23 -15.21 -15.91
N LEU A 10 12.78 -14.61 -16.97
CA LEU A 10 12.66 -13.18 -17.24
C LEU A 10 11.22 -12.73 -17.51
N TRP A 11 10.37 -13.58 -18.08
CA TRP A 11 8.98 -13.23 -18.39
C TRP A 11 8.15 -13.02 -17.12
N ILE A 12 8.32 -13.89 -16.12
CA ILE A 12 7.66 -13.73 -14.81
C ILE A 12 8.18 -12.49 -14.11
N PHE A 13 9.49 -12.23 -14.20
CA PHE A 13 10.12 -11.04 -13.61
C PHE A 13 9.54 -9.74 -14.20
N LEU A 14 9.40 -9.65 -15.53
CA LEU A 14 8.83 -8.48 -16.20
C LEU A 14 7.38 -8.19 -15.77
N ILE A 15 6.58 -9.24 -15.59
CA ILE A 15 5.21 -9.10 -15.11
C ILE A 15 5.20 -8.55 -13.66
N ILE A 16 6.08 -9.06 -12.80
CA ILE A 16 6.19 -8.59 -11.40
C ILE A 16 6.56 -7.11 -11.36
N GLU A 17 7.56 -6.68 -12.12
CA GLU A 17 7.98 -5.27 -12.20
C GLU A 17 6.88 -4.36 -12.75
N LEU A 18 6.18 -4.81 -13.81
CA LEU A 18 5.06 -4.07 -14.39
C LEU A 18 3.96 -3.80 -13.36
N PHE A 19 3.65 -4.77 -12.50
CA PHE A 19 2.65 -4.61 -11.45
C PHE A 19 3.19 -3.90 -10.20
N HIS A 20 4.50 -3.90 -9.97
CA HIS A 20 5.12 -3.24 -8.82
C HIS A 20 4.84 -1.73 -8.81
N GLY A 21 5.04 -1.06 -9.95
CA GLY A 21 4.79 0.39 -10.06
C GLY A 21 3.36 0.81 -9.67
N PRO A 22 2.32 0.28 -10.34
CA PRO A 22 0.92 0.58 -10.01
C PRO A 22 0.54 0.22 -8.58
N THR A 23 0.97 -0.93 -8.07
CA THR A 23 0.61 -1.35 -6.69
C THR A 23 1.23 -0.47 -5.63
N VAL A 24 2.51 -0.10 -5.77
CA VAL A 24 3.17 0.83 -4.87
C VAL A 24 2.58 2.23 -5.00
N GLY A 25 2.32 2.69 -6.23
CA GLY A 25 1.71 4.00 -6.47
C GLY A 25 0.30 4.14 -5.90
N LEU A 26 -0.49 3.05 -5.91
CA LEU A 26 -1.83 3.03 -5.33
C LEU A 26 -1.85 2.83 -3.81
N CYS A 27 -0.72 2.46 -3.18
CA CYS A 27 -0.66 2.16 -1.76
C CYS A 27 -1.12 3.34 -0.91
N TRP A 28 -0.51 4.52 -1.10
CA TRP A 28 -0.83 5.75 -0.37
C TRP A 28 -2.30 6.20 -0.52
N PRO A 29 -2.84 6.42 -1.73
CA PRO A 29 -4.22 6.89 -1.89
C PRO A 29 -5.24 5.88 -1.35
N THR A 30 -4.96 4.57 -1.44
CA THR A 30 -5.84 3.54 -0.88
C THR A 30 -5.86 3.61 0.65
N MET A 31 -4.70 3.77 1.30
CA MET A 31 -4.62 3.93 2.75
C MET A 31 -5.38 5.16 3.23
N VAL A 32 -5.18 6.31 2.59
CA VAL A 32 -5.85 7.57 2.96
C VAL A 32 -7.36 7.46 2.77
N SER A 33 -7.81 6.95 1.62
CA SER A 33 -9.24 6.77 1.32
C SER A 33 -9.92 5.82 2.29
N TYR A 34 -9.26 4.70 2.61
CA TYR A 34 -9.77 3.75 3.59
C TYR A 34 -9.83 4.36 4.99
N GLY A 35 -8.74 4.99 5.43
CA GLY A 35 -8.66 5.65 6.73
C GLY A 35 -9.75 6.70 6.93
N ASP A 36 -10.06 7.49 5.90
CA ASP A 36 -11.18 8.45 5.96
C ASP A 36 -12.54 7.77 6.05
N LYS A 37 -12.74 6.68 5.29
CA LYS A 37 -13.99 5.92 5.26
C LYS A 37 -14.32 5.26 6.60
N VAL A 38 -13.31 4.77 7.32
CA VAL A 38 -13.52 4.06 8.60
C VAL A 38 -13.38 4.97 9.83
N ALA A 39 -13.00 6.24 9.64
CA ALA A 39 -12.83 7.17 10.74
C ALA A 39 -14.17 7.43 11.48
N PRO A 40 -14.21 7.24 12.81
CA PRO A 40 -15.30 7.75 13.62
C PRO A 40 -15.54 9.26 13.44
N SER A 41 -16.76 9.71 13.73
CA SER A 41 -17.12 11.13 13.62
C SER A 41 -16.19 12.00 14.46
N GLY A 42 -15.55 12.99 13.82
CA GLY A 42 -14.63 13.92 14.47
C GLY A 42 -13.19 13.42 14.61
N THR A 43 -12.86 12.18 14.22
CA THR A 43 -11.51 11.60 14.39
C THR A 43 -10.74 11.44 13.09
N ARG A 44 -11.17 12.08 11.99
CA ARG A 44 -10.54 11.93 10.66
C ARG A 44 -9.03 12.23 10.69
N ALA A 45 -8.65 13.38 11.27
CA ALA A 45 -7.23 13.76 11.36
C ALA A 45 -6.40 12.76 12.17
N THR A 46 -6.95 12.30 13.31
CA THR A 46 -6.31 11.27 14.15
C THR A 46 -6.17 9.95 13.39
N MET A 47 -7.19 9.54 12.63
CA MET A 47 -7.17 8.30 11.84
C MET A 47 -6.13 8.35 10.72
N GLN A 48 -5.98 9.50 10.05
CA GLN A 48 -4.92 9.69 9.07
C GLN A 48 -3.53 9.64 9.70
N GLY A 49 -3.36 10.28 10.87
CA GLY A 49 -2.10 10.19 11.64
C GLY A 49 -1.77 8.76 12.05
N PHE A 50 -2.76 7.99 12.51
CA PHE A 50 -2.58 6.58 12.88
C PHE A 50 -2.21 5.70 11.69
N VAL A 51 -2.93 5.82 10.57
CA VAL A 51 -2.61 5.07 9.34
C VAL A 51 -1.22 5.40 8.83
N GLY A 52 -0.82 6.68 8.87
CA GLY A 52 0.53 7.12 8.53
C GLY A 52 1.60 6.54 9.46
N ALA A 53 1.37 6.56 10.78
CA ALA A 53 2.30 6.00 11.75
C ALA A 53 2.51 4.48 11.55
N VAL A 54 1.44 3.73 11.32
CA VAL A 54 1.51 2.29 11.01
C VAL A 54 2.27 2.03 9.71
N PHE A 55 2.08 2.86 8.69
CA PHE A 55 2.80 2.73 7.42
C PHE A 55 4.31 2.99 7.57
N GLU A 56 4.69 4.02 8.34
CA GLU A 56 6.08 4.36 8.62
C GLU A 56 6.73 3.42 9.66
N GLY A 57 5.93 2.66 10.41
CA GLY A 57 6.39 1.69 11.41
C GLY A 57 6.80 2.32 12.75
N ILE A 58 6.15 3.42 13.14
CA ILE A 58 6.36 4.17 14.41
C ILE A 58 5.19 4.01 15.37
#